data_AF-A0A7K6X4I3-F1
#
_entry.id   AF-A0A7K6X4I3-F1
#
_cell.length_a   1.000
_cell.length_b   1.000
_cell.length_c   1.000
_cell.angle_alpha   90.00
_cell.angle_beta   90.00
_cell.angle_gamma   90.00
#
_symmetry.space_group_name_H-M   'P 1'
#
loop_
_entity.id
_entity.type
_entity.pdbx_description
1 polymer ?
#
loop_
_entity_poly.entity_id
_entity_poly.type
_entity_poly.pdbx_seq_one_letter_code
_entity_poly.pdbx_strand_id
1 'polypeptide(L)'
;MSGELTQSVIKRIIRQVGLECAAQGQSLSETLVAFMVKAVVLDPRNDFNMDRILTENNMKDLIQLCVTRLLDTTNPSLSTIKMQVYFDINYANRDELLSEQERVLEGKLAPVVRAVTESGLRAQEEMETVYQKIVTYVLLRSGLGSPTDIVAVREVTAALQSVFPQTEMITFISLSKKDKEQQLKDLAMLVTGIRLYNKRCQKGGRGIDDLPDILSEAIPSATRTLDERLNSCQLLAHRYTALLEAMQEDPQRYSRLRFFKLREALFNVRQYEAFLCILQSNAITSAQEVESLDVQFKAAMMVLKNTVQHKTSIESREVFPLFMELSKLWTGFQDEKLLVSFLTNMADNLQQFLEIQSQLFSEEMLKSLLEGVTVKSDVERIKETMGTKVNISDFKNQEWLFPETTDNFDQLLIQYHGFCAHSIGVKGITLPGNPAIGILKHKEKYYVFSSKEAAYIFAQDPDKFIQLNIEKAKKYAELIQLLELHHQFEYLVPHGQARKASKASMKPPPKHDSGTQTDTHILPPTIVRSYEWNEWELRRKAIKLANLRRKLTHAMQTDLSHMRRENFTQVYLPKDVGTQTKRDDSSNVPKPQIFLKGLRGASSPTTHMVTVDLTRPLDET
;
A
#
# COMPACT_ATOMS: atom_id res chain seq x y z
N MET A 1 -23.81 13.10 13.76
CA MET A 1 -24.63 12.01 14.36
C MET A 1 -25.34 11.13 13.32
N SER A 2 -25.78 11.60 12.13
CA SER A 2 -26.45 10.71 11.14
C SER A 2 -25.52 9.74 10.39
N GLY A 3 -24.25 10.11 10.18
CA GLY A 3 -23.26 9.26 9.47
C GLY A 3 -22.78 8.02 10.25
N GLU A 4 -22.67 8.11 11.57
CA GLU A 4 -22.26 6.96 12.42
C GLU A 4 -23.39 5.94 12.60
N LEU A 5 -24.64 6.41 12.66
CA LEU A 5 -25.83 5.56 12.70
C LEU A 5 -26.00 4.78 11.39
N THR A 6 -25.76 5.40 10.23
CA THR A 6 -25.82 4.72 8.93
C THR A 6 -24.68 3.71 8.75
N GLN A 7 -23.45 4.02 9.18
CA GLN A 7 -22.34 3.05 9.14
C GLN A 7 -22.55 1.83 10.05
N SER A 8 -23.10 2.02 11.25
CA SER A 8 -23.39 0.89 12.15
C SER A 8 -24.49 -0.04 11.61
N VAL A 9 -25.50 0.53 10.93
CA VAL A 9 -26.56 -0.24 10.25
C VAL A 9 -26.01 -1.04 9.07
N ILE A 10 -25.14 -0.44 8.24
CA ILE A 10 -24.51 -1.13 7.11
C ILE A 10 -23.63 -2.30 7.59
N LYS A 11 -22.83 -2.10 8.64
CA LYS A 11 -22.02 -3.19 9.23
C LYS A 11 -22.90 -4.34 9.74
N ARG A 12 -24.06 -4.04 10.33
CA ARG A 12 -25.02 -5.06 10.75
C ARG A 12 -25.58 -5.84 9.55
N ILE A 13 -25.93 -5.16 8.46
CA ILE A 13 -26.41 -5.79 7.22
C ILE A 13 -25.33 -6.71 6.63
N ILE A 14 -24.09 -6.22 6.52
CA ILE A 14 -22.96 -7.02 6.01
C ILE A 14 -22.78 -8.29 6.84
N ARG A 15 -22.78 -8.18 8.18
CA ARG A 15 -22.67 -9.35 9.05
C ARG A 15 -23.83 -10.33 8.86
N GLN A 16 -25.06 -9.82 8.74
CA GLN A 16 -26.24 -10.66 8.57
C GLN A 16 -26.22 -11.41 7.24
N VAL A 17 -25.90 -10.74 6.13
CA VAL A 17 -25.75 -11.37 4.81
C VAL A 17 -24.68 -12.47 4.85
N GLY A 18 -23.53 -12.20 5.49
CA GLY A 18 -22.47 -13.19 5.66
C GLY A 18 -22.93 -14.42 6.43
N LEU A 19 -23.68 -14.24 7.52
CA LEU A 19 -24.23 -15.35 8.31
C LEU A 19 -25.25 -16.18 7.52
N GLU A 20 -26.12 -15.54 6.75
CA GLU A 20 -27.13 -16.23 5.93
C GLU A 20 -26.51 -17.01 4.77
N CYS A 21 -25.46 -16.47 4.13
CA CYS A 21 -24.70 -17.21 3.11
C CYS A 21 -23.96 -18.41 3.72
N ALA A 22 -23.35 -18.23 4.91
CA ALA A 22 -22.66 -19.31 5.61
C ALA A 22 -23.61 -20.43 6.05
N ALA A 23 -24.82 -20.08 6.49
CA ALA A 23 -25.88 -21.05 6.81
C ALA A 23 -26.30 -21.89 5.59
N GLN A 24 -26.11 -21.37 4.37
CA GLN A 24 -26.37 -22.06 3.11
C GLN A 24 -25.11 -22.68 2.49
N GLY A 25 -24.02 -22.79 3.25
CA GLY A 25 -22.80 -23.51 2.85
C GLY A 25 -21.76 -22.69 2.11
N GLN A 26 -21.93 -21.36 1.98
CA GLN A 26 -20.97 -20.47 1.31
C GLN A 26 -20.32 -19.51 2.31
N SER A 27 -19.05 -19.74 2.63
CA SER A 27 -18.26 -18.82 3.47
C SER A 27 -17.65 -17.73 2.60
N LEU A 28 -18.02 -16.48 2.84
CA LEU A 28 -17.63 -15.32 2.03
C LEU A 28 -16.89 -14.29 2.89
N SER A 29 -15.92 -13.59 2.29
CA SER A 29 -15.19 -12.54 2.98
C SER A 29 -16.08 -11.32 3.25
N GLU A 30 -15.85 -10.63 4.37
CA GLU A 30 -16.60 -9.41 4.72
C GLU A 30 -16.47 -8.34 3.62
N THR A 31 -15.31 -8.28 2.95
CA THR A 31 -15.07 -7.32 1.85
C THR A 31 -15.94 -7.62 0.63
N LEU A 32 -16.09 -8.90 0.24
CA LEU A 32 -16.95 -9.30 -0.86
C LEU A 32 -18.43 -8.99 -0.55
N VAL A 33 -18.86 -9.30 0.67
CA VAL A 33 -20.23 -8.99 1.12
C VAL A 33 -20.48 -7.49 1.13
N ALA A 34 -19.53 -6.70 1.64
CA ALA A 34 -19.60 -5.24 1.63
C ALA A 34 -19.69 -4.67 0.21
N PHE A 35 -18.91 -5.20 -0.74
CA PHE A 35 -19.00 -4.80 -2.14
C PHE A 35 -20.39 -5.12 -2.72
N MET A 36 -20.90 -6.34 -2.48
CA MET A 36 -22.21 -6.76 -2.99
C MET A 36 -23.35 -5.90 -2.45
N VAL A 37 -23.35 -5.60 -1.14
CA VAL A 37 -24.35 -4.73 -0.52
C VAL A 37 -24.39 -3.37 -1.22
N LYS A 38 -23.22 -2.77 -1.47
CA LYS A 38 -23.17 -1.49 -2.18
C LYS A 38 -23.61 -1.60 -3.64
N ALA A 39 -23.20 -2.66 -4.35
CA ALA A 39 -23.61 -2.91 -5.73
C ALA A 39 -25.15 -3.06 -5.86
N VAL A 40 -25.79 -3.74 -4.90
CA VAL A 40 -27.26 -3.88 -4.87
C VAL A 40 -27.94 -2.54 -4.60
N VAL A 41 -27.39 -1.72 -3.69
CA VAL A 41 -27.93 -0.38 -3.39
C VAL A 41 -27.79 0.57 -4.58
N LEU A 42 -26.70 0.49 -5.35
CA LEU A 42 -26.47 1.37 -6.50
C LEU A 42 -27.28 1.00 -7.74
N ASP A 43 -27.72 -0.25 -7.87
CA ASP A 43 -28.44 -0.73 -9.04
C ASP A 43 -29.85 -0.11 -9.10
N PRO A 44 -30.14 0.73 -10.12
CA PRO A 44 -31.41 1.45 -10.21
C PRO A 44 -32.63 0.53 -10.35
N ARG A 45 -32.43 -0.75 -10.71
CA ARG A 45 -33.53 -1.74 -10.80
C ARG A 45 -34.10 -2.14 -9.44
N ASN A 46 -33.34 -1.93 -8.37
CA ASN A 46 -33.74 -2.33 -7.02
C ASN A 46 -34.47 -1.22 -6.25
N ASP A 47 -34.60 -0.02 -6.84
CA ASP A 47 -35.32 1.14 -6.31
C ASP A 47 -34.93 1.55 -4.87
N PHE A 48 -33.65 1.38 -4.52
CA PHE A 48 -33.09 1.90 -3.27
C PHE A 48 -32.67 3.36 -3.46
N ASN A 49 -33.29 4.27 -2.69
CA ASN A 49 -32.92 5.68 -2.67
C ASN A 49 -31.90 5.96 -1.55
N MET A 50 -30.69 6.39 -1.91
CA MET A 50 -29.62 6.69 -0.94
C MET A 50 -29.96 7.85 0.00
N ASP A 51 -30.92 8.71 -0.35
CA ASP A 51 -31.31 9.88 0.45
C ASP A 51 -32.45 9.58 1.45
N ARG A 52 -33.00 8.37 1.43
CA ARG A 52 -34.08 7.95 2.36
C ARG A 52 -33.53 7.04 3.46
N ILE A 53 -34.10 7.19 4.66
CA ILE A 53 -33.81 6.29 5.80
C ILE A 53 -34.30 4.89 5.44
N LEU A 54 -33.42 3.89 5.56
CA LEU A 54 -33.74 2.47 5.34
C LEU A 54 -34.80 2.01 6.37
N THR A 55 -35.99 1.63 5.89
CA THR A 55 -37.02 0.98 6.71
C THR A 55 -36.65 -0.47 7.00
N GLU A 56 -37.27 -1.10 8.02
CA GLU A 56 -37.01 -2.50 8.33
C GLU A 56 -37.33 -3.47 7.19
N ASN A 57 -38.38 -3.18 6.41
CA ASN A 57 -38.72 -3.98 5.23
C ASN A 57 -37.66 -3.83 4.14
N ASN A 58 -37.23 -2.59 3.84
CA ASN A 58 -36.17 -2.34 2.86
C ASN A 58 -34.84 -3.01 3.26
N MET A 59 -34.54 -3.11 4.57
CA MET A 59 -33.37 -3.84 5.05
C MET A 59 -33.47 -5.34 4.80
N LYS A 60 -34.63 -5.95 5.03
CA LYS A 60 -34.87 -7.38 4.73
C LYS A 60 -34.77 -7.67 3.23
N ASP A 61 -35.36 -6.81 2.41
CA ASP A 61 -35.31 -6.93 0.96
C ASP A 61 -33.87 -6.79 0.45
N LEU A 62 -33.10 -5.84 0.99
CA LEU A 62 -31.68 -5.68 0.67
C LEU A 62 -30.87 -6.93 1.03
N ILE A 63 -31.07 -7.50 2.23
CA ILE A 63 -30.39 -8.72 2.67
C ILE A 63 -30.74 -9.87 1.72
N GLN A 64 -32.02 -10.09 1.44
CA GLN A 64 -32.49 -11.15 0.57
C GLN A 64 -31.90 -11.03 -0.85
N LEU A 65 -31.88 -9.82 -1.42
CA LEU A 65 -31.27 -9.57 -2.73
C LEU A 65 -29.76 -9.83 -2.74
N CYS A 66 -29.04 -9.43 -1.68
CA CYS A 66 -27.61 -9.71 -1.56
C CYS A 66 -27.33 -11.21 -1.44
N VAL A 67 -28.05 -11.92 -0.57
CA VAL A 67 -27.92 -13.37 -0.39
C VAL A 67 -28.23 -14.10 -1.69
N THR A 68 -29.32 -13.73 -2.38
CA THR A 68 -29.69 -14.32 -3.68
C THR A 68 -28.56 -14.15 -4.71
N ARG A 69 -27.98 -12.95 -4.83
CA ARG A 69 -26.86 -12.71 -5.77
C ARG A 69 -25.56 -13.42 -5.37
N LEU A 70 -25.28 -13.56 -4.07
CA LEU A 70 -24.06 -14.21 -3.58
C LEU A 70 -24.10 -15.73 -3.68
N LEU A 71 -25.30 -16.31 -3.70
CA LEU A 71 -25.52 -17.75 -3.86
C LEU A 71 -25.71 -18.18 -5.32
N ASP A 72 -25.94 -17.23 -6.23
CA ASP A 72 -26.02 -17.48 -7.68
C ASP A 72 -24.63 -17.75 -8.28
N THR A 73 -24.12 -18.96 -8.02
CA THR A 73 -22.83 -19.45 -8.53
C THR A 73 -22.83 -19.71 -10.04
N THR A 74 -24.00 -19.67 -10.68
CA THR A 74 -24.15 -19.88 -12.13
C THR A 74 -24.00 -18.60 -12.95
N ASN A 75 -23.91 -17.44 -12.29
CA ASN A 75 -23.85 -16.15 -12.96
C ASN A 75 -22.42 -15.61 -13.06
N PRO A 76 -21.91 -15.32 -14.29
CA PRO A 76 -20.57 -14.76 -14.50
C PRO A 76 -20.33 -13.43 -13.75
N SER A 77 -21.40 -12.69 -13.48
CA SER A 77 -21.39 -11.49 -12.66
C SER A 77 -20.68 -11.71 -11.33
N LEU A 78 -21.10 -12.73 -10.57
CA LEU A 78 -20.55 -13.02 -9.25
C LEU A 78 -19.08 -13.45 -9.36
N SER A 79 -18.73 -14.25 -10.37
CA SER A 79 -17.34 -14.67 -10.59
C SER A 79 -16.43 -13.46 -10.86
N THR A 80 -16.92 -12.50 -11.65
CA THR A 80 -16.19 -11.26 -11.95
C THR A 80 -15.98 -10.40 -10.72
N ILE A 81 -17.01 -10.23 -9.89
CA ILE A 81 -16.92 -9.48 -8.64
C ILE A 81 -15.96 -10.16 -7.66
N LYS A 82 -16.01 -11.49 -7.55
CA LYS A 82 -15.06 -12.26 -6.72
C LYS A 82 -13.63 -12.07 -7.21
N MET A 83 -13.40 -12.12 -8.53
CA MET A 83 -12.09 -11.91 -9.14
C MET A 83 -11.57 -10.49 -8.88
N GLN A 84 -12.42 -9.48 -9.03
CA GLN A 84 -12.14 -8.07 -8.75
C GLN A 84 -11.73 -7.84 -7.30
N VAL A 85 -12.54 -8.31 -6.35
CA VAL A 85 -12.26 -8.22 -4.91
C VAL A 85 -10.98 -9.01 -4.54
N TYR A 86 -10.78 -10.19 -5.14
CA TYR A 86 -9.56 -10.97 -4.93
C TYR A 86 -8.32 -10.21 -5.40
N PHE A 87 -8.36 -9.63 -6.59
CA PHE A 87 -7.26 -8.82 -7.12
C PHE A 87 -6.99 -7.60 -6.24
N ASP A 88 -8.03 -6.87 -5.84
CA ASP A 88 -7.88 -5.68 -4.99
C ASP A 88 -7.23 -5.97 -3.63
N ILE A 89 -7.54 -7.13 -3.02
CA ILE A 89 -7.02 -7.52 -1.71
C ILE A 89 -5.59 -8.07 -1.81
N ASN A 90 -5.30 -8.87 -2.83
CA ASN A 90 -4.07 -9.66 -2.89
C ASN A 90 -2.99 -9.04 -3.79
N TYR A 91 -3.37 -8.18 -4.73
CA TYR A 91 -2.41 -7.53 -5.61
C TYR A 91 -1.71 -6.35 -4.92
N ALA A 92 -0.40 -6.47 -4.75
CA ALA A 92 0.51 -5.40 -4.37
C ALA A 92 1.35 -5.00 -5.59
N ASN A 93 1.60 -3.70 -5.76
CA ASN A 93 2.61 -3.28 -6.73
C ASN A 93 4.01 -3.71 -6.25
N ARG A 94 4.99 -3.62 -7.15
CA ARG A 94 6.37 -4.05 -6.90
C ARG A 94 6.93 -3.48 -5.59
N ASP A 95 6.85 -2.16 -5.41
CA ASP A 95 7.39 -1.47 -4.23
C ASP A 95 6.69 -1.88 -2.93
N GLU A 96 5.36 -2.01 -2.96
CA GLU A 96 4.55 -2.46 -1.83
C GLU A 96 4.91 -3.89 -1.43
N LEU A 97 5.07 -4.79 -2.41
CA LEU A 97 5.42 -6.18 -2.15
C LEU A 97 6.80 -6.29 -1.52
N LEU A 98 7.81 -5.64 -2.11
CA LEU A 98 9.19 -5.69 -1.60
C LEU A 98 9.31 -5.05 -0.22
N SER A 99 8.65 -3.90 0.00
CA SER A 99 8.63 -3.22 1.31
C SER A 99 7.98 -4.09 2.39
N GLU A 100 6.89 -4.78 2.05
CA GLU A 100 6.20 -5.67 2.99
C GLU A 100 7.05 -6.91 3.32
N GLN A 101 7.76 -7.47 2.34
CA GLN A 101 8.68 -8.59 2.56
C GLN A 101 9.87 -8.19 3.44
N GLU A 102 10.45 -7.01 3.20
CA GLU A 102 11.50 -6.48 4.07
C GLU A 102 11.00 -6.31 5.51
N ARG A 103 9.80 -5.74 5.69
CA ARG A 103 9.16 -5.61 7.01
C ARG A 103 8.96 -6.96 7.70
N VAL A 104 8.49 -7.97 6.97
CA VAL A 104 8.30 -9.33 7.50
C VAL A 104 9.64 -9.97 7.88
N LEU A 105 10.68 -9.79 7.05
CA LEU A 105 12.03 -10.27 7.34
C LEU A 105 12.59 -9.59 8.59
N GLU A 106 12.49 -8.26 8.71
CA GLU A 106 12.93 -7.53 9.89
C GLU A 106 12.17 -7.99 11.15
N GLY A 107 10.86 -8.22 11.05
CA GLY A 107 10.05 -8.78 12.13
C GLY A 107 10.52 -10.18 12.58
N LYS A 108 10.87 -11.05 11.63
CA LYS A 108 11.43 -12.39 11.92
C LYS A 108 12.82 -12.32 12.54
N LEU A 109 13.64 -11.34 12.14
CA LEU A 109 15.00 -11.15 12.65
C LEU A 109 15.04 -10.40 14.00
N ALA A 110 13.98 -9.67 14.36
CA ALA A 110 13.93 -8.85 15.57
C ALA A 110 14.31 -9.58 16.87
N PRO A 111 13.89 -10.84 17.13
CA PRO A 111 14.32 -11.58 18.32
C PRO A 111 15.82 -11.86 18.34
N VAL A 112 16.42 -12.19 17.20
CA VAL A 112 17.87 -12.44 17.07
C VAL A 112 18.65 -11.14 17.26
N VAL A 113 18.21 -10.05 16.62
CA VAL A 113 18.79 -8.71 16.78
C VAL A 113 18.72 -8.27 18.24
N ARG A 114 17.59 -8.48 18.91
CA ARG A 114 17.44 -8.18 20.35
C ARG A 114 18.42 -8.99 21.19
N ALA A 115 18.53 -10.30 20.93
CA ALA A 115 19.42 -11.19 21.66
C ALA A 115 20.91 -10.85 21.47
N VAL A 116 21.30 -10.22 20.35
CA VAL A 116 22.64 -9.70 20.13
C VAL A 116 22.83 -8.34 20.80
N THR A 117 21.89 -7.41 20.64
CA THR A 117 22.04 -6.02 21.11
C THR A 117 21.93 -5.86 22.62
N GLU A 118 21.16 -6.71 23.30
CA GLU A 118 20.91 -6.68 24.75
C GLU A 118 21.88 -7.54 25.57
N SER A 119 22.84 -8.19 24.91
CA SER A 119 23.87 -8.98 25.59
C SER A 119 24.83 -8.08 26.41
N GLY A 120 25.02 -8.43 27.69
CA GLY A 120 25.80 -7.64 28.66
C GLY A 120 27.25 -8.08 28.81
N LEU A 121 28.07 -7.19 29.39
CA LEU A 121 29.51 -7.36 29.64
C LEU A 121 29.80 -8.18 30.90
N ARG A 122 29.90 -9.53 30.89
CA ARG A 122 30.44 -10.26 32.07
C ARG A 122 31.36 -11.48 31.82
N ALA A 123 31.28 -12.24 30.72
CA ALA A 123 32.18 -13.39 30.51
C ALA A 123 32.63 -13.66 29.05
N GLN A 124 33.78 -14.34 28.87
CA GLN A 124 34.30 -14.74 27.55
C GLN A 124 33.38 -15.77 26.85
N GLU A 125 32.78 -16.69 27.61
CA GLU A 125 31.75 -17.61 27.10
C GLU A 125 30.51 -16.86 26.57
N GLU A 126 30.12 -15.75 27.22
CA GLU A 126 29.02 -14.92 26.73
C GLU A 126 29.38 -14.24 25.40
N MET A 127 30.63 -13.79 25.20
CA MET A 127 31.06 -13.22 23.91
C MET A 127 31.00 -14.23 22.77
N GLU A 128 31.38 -15.49 23.00
CA GLU A 128 31.27 -16.56 22.01
C GLU A 128 29.81 -16.83 21.63
N THR A 129 28.90 -16.86 22.63
CA THR A 129 27.46 -17.04 22.35
C THR A 129 26.88 -15.89 21.54
N VAL A 130 27.31 -14.65 21.79
CA VAL A 130 26.87 -13.48 21.01
C VAL A 130 27.42 -13.58 19.59
N TYR A 131 28.68 -13.97 19.41
CA TYR A 131 29.27 -14.17 18.09
C TYR A 131 28.51 -15.22 17.26
N GLN A 132 28.11 -16.34 17.88
CA GLN A 132 27.26 -17.35 17.23
C GLN A 132 25.88 -16.80 16.83
N LYS A 133 25.29 -15.92 17.64
CA LYS A 133 24.04 -15.24 17.29
C LYS A 133 24.23 -14.27 16.12
N ILE A 134 25.37 -13.59 16.01
CA ILE A 134 25.72 -12.75 14.84
C ILE A 134 25.81 -13.62 13.58
N VAL A 135 26.48 -14.77 13.65
CA VAL A 135 26.55 -15.74 12.54
C VAL A 135 25.14 -16.19 12.11
N THR A 136 24.30 -16.51 13.09
CA THR A 136 22.89 -16.90 12.83
C THR A 136 22.11 -15.76 12.17
N TYR A 137 22.27 -14.52 12.64
CA TYR A 137 21.66 -13.34 12.04
C TYR A 137 22.09 -13.15 10.58
N VAL A 138 23.39 -13.25 10.30
CA VAL A 138 23.94 -13.10 8.93
C VAL A 138 23.39 -14.19 8.00
N LEU A 139 23.32 -15.44 8.46
CA LEU A 139 22.71 -16.54 7.68
C LEU A 139 21.24 -16.26 7.35
N LEU A 140 20.44 -15.94 8.37
CA LEU A 140 19.00 -15.72 8.19
C LEU A 140 18.72 -14.48 7.34
N ARG A 141 19.52 -13.42 7.47
CA ARG A 141 19.34 -12.19 6.70
C ARG A 141 19.78 -12.33 5.25
N SER A 142 20.90 -13.00 4.99
CA SER A 142 21.39 -13.22 3.63
C SER A 142 20.52 -14.19 2.82
N GLY A 143 19.81 -15.10 3.49
CA GLY A 143 19.05 -16.16 2.83
C GLY A 143 19.93 -17.17 2.08
N LEU A 144 21.25 -17.16 2.31
CA LEU A 144 22.26 -17.94 1.60
C LEU A 144 22.62 -19.26 2.31
N GLY A 145 21.63 -19.94 2.87
CA GLY A 145 21.81 -21.20 3.60
C GLY A 145 21.03 -21.24 4.91
N SER A 146 21.11 -22.38 5.59
CA SER A 146 20.39 -22.63 6.85
C SER A 146 21.35 -22.60 8.04
N PRO A 147 20.92 -22.09 9.22
CA PRO A 147 21.64 -22.28 10.48
C PRO A 147 21.84 -23.75 10.88
N THR A 148 21.08 -24.68 10.27
CA THR A 148 21.24 -26.13 10.49
C THR A 148 22.34 -26.75 9.61
N ASP A 149 22.80 -26.07 8.55
CA ASP A 149 23.87 -26.56 7.68
C ASP A 149 25.24 -26.15 8.25
N ILE A 150 25.93 -27.12 8.84
CA ILE A 150 27.25 -26.94 9.48
C ILE A 150 28.27 -26.34 8.50
N VAL A 151 28.21 -26.69 7.21
CA VAL A 151 29.17 -26.19 6.21
C VAL A 151 28.89 -24.71 5.93
N ALA A 152 27.62 -24.34 5.74
CA ALA A 152 27.23 -22.94 5.56
C ALA A 152 27.57 -22.08 6.79
N VAL A 153 27.36 -22.61 8.00
CA VAL A 153 27.75 -21.95 9.26
C VAL A 153 29.26 -21.72 9.31
N ARG A 154 30.07 -22.71 8.92
CA ARG A 154 31.54 -22.57 8.88
C ARG A 154 31.98 -21.53 7.85
N GLU A 155 31.38 -21.51 6.66
CA GLU A 155 31.68 -20.51 5.63
C GLU A 155 31.35 -19.09 6.10
N VAL A 156 30.17 -18.88 6.70
CA VAL A 156 29.77 -17.58 7.27
C VAL A 156 30.68 -17.19 8.42
N THR A 157 31.05 -18.13 9.29
CA THR A 157 31.96 -17.86 10.42
C THR A 157 33.33 -17.44 9.91
N ALA A 158 33.90 -18.13 8.94
CA ALA A 158 35.19 -17.79 8.35
C ALA A 158 35.16 -16.43 7.63
N ALA A 159 34.10 -16.15 6.87
CA ALA A 159 33.92 -14.85 6.21
C ALA A 159 33.75 -13.73 7.25
N LEU A 160 32.97 -13.95 8.31
CA LEU A 160 32.79 -12.98 9.40
C LEU A 160 34.12 -12.75 10.13
N GLN A 161 34.88 -13.79 10.48
CA GLN A 161 36.19 -13.66 11.13
C GLN A 161 37.20 -12.85 10.28
N SER A 162 37.08 -12.91 8.95
CA SER A 162 37.98 -12.15 8.05
C SER A 162 37.76 -10.64 8.09
N VAL A 163 36.56 -10.18 8.46
CA VAL A 163 36.19 -8.74 8.49
C VAL A 163 35.87 -8.23 9.89
N PHE A 164 35.55 -9.13 10.80
CA PHE A 164 35.16 -8.87 12.18
C PHE A 164 35.70 -10.00 13.08
N PRO A 165 36.99 -9.93 13.44
CA PRO A 165 37.62 -10.87 14.38
C PRO A 165 36.98 -10.81 15.76
N GLN A 166 37.10 -11.89 16.53
CA GLN A 166 36.54 -11.95 17.90
C GLN A 166 37.08 -10.86 18.83
N THR A 167 38.27 -10.31 18.57
CA THR A 167 38.85 -9.20 19.33
C THR A 167 38.04 -7.90 19.22
N GLU A 168 37.35 -7.68 18.09
CA GLU A 168 36.50 -6.50 17.84
C GLU A 168 35.16 -6.58 18.60
N MET A 169 34.83 -7.73 19.20
CA MET A 169 33.60 -7.89 19.98
C MET A 169 33.52 -6.96 21.17
N ILE A 170 34.66 -6.59 21.78
CA ILE A 170 34.70 -5.64 22.90
C ILE A 170 34.19 -4.26 22.43
N THR A 171 34.70 -3.82 21.27
CA THR A 171 34.28 -2.56 20.64
C THR A 171 32.79 -2.62 20.26
N PHE A 172 32.35 -3.71 19.62
CA PHE A 172 30.94 -3.91 19.24
C PHE A 172 29.99 -3.82 20.43
N ILE A 173 30.31 -4.49 21.55
CA ILE A 173 29.44 -4.49 22.75
C ILE A 173 29.34 -3.09 23.36
N SER A 174 30.37 -2.25 23.22
CA SER A 174 30.39 -0.87 23.74
C SER A 174 29.51 0.12 22.96
N LEU A 175 29.08 -0.24 21.75
CA LEU A 175 28.27 0.62 20.90
C LEU A 175 26.84 0.82 21.43
N SER A 176 26.20 1.90 20.97
CA SER A 176 24.78 2.11 21.22
C SER A 176 23.94 1.03 20.54
N LYS A 177 22.71 0.78 21.03
CA LYS A 177 21.81 -0.21 20.42
C LYS A 177 21.60 0.06 18.92
N LYS A 178 21.42 1.32 18.53
CA LYS A 178 21.23 1.72 17.13
C LYS A 178 22.45 1.42 16.28
N ASP A 179 23.64 1.70 16.80
CA ASP A 179 24.89 1.47 16.07
C ASP A 179 25.19 -0.04 15.95
N LYS A 180 24.88 -0.84 16.98
CA LYS A 180 24.94 -2.30 16.91
C LYS A 180 24.01 -2.85 15.82
N GLU A 181 22.77 -2.37 15.76
CA GLU A 181 21.81 -2.77 14.72
C GLU A 181 22.32 -2.44 13.32
N GLN A 182 22.85 -1.22 13.12
CA GLN A 182 23.44 -0.82 11.84
C GLN A 182 24.66 -1.67 11.47
N GLN A 183 25.59 -1.87 12.41
CA GLN A 183 26.78 -2.67 12.18
C GLN A 183 26.43 -4.13 11.86
N LEU A 184 25.37 -4.69 12.46
CA LEU A 184 24.85 -6.01 12.06
C LEU A 184 24.39 -6.01 10.61
N LYS A 185 23.68 -4.96 10.16
CA LYS A 185 23.27 -4.83 8.76
C LYS A 185 24.47 -4.83 7.82
N ASP A 186 25.50 -4.05 8.16
CA ASP A 186 26.70 -3.89 7.35
C ASP A 186 27.53 -5.18 7.31
N LEU A 187 27.70 -5.86 8.45
CA LEU A 187 28.37 -7.16 8.53
C LEU A 187 27.64 -8.22 7.70
N ALA A 188 26.30 -8.22 7.72
CA ALA A 188 25.51 -9.14 6.91
C ALA A 188 25.74 -8.91 5.41
N MET A 189 25.72 -7.65 4.94
CA MET A 189 25.99 -7.34 3.52
C MET A 189 27.42 -7.73 3.13
N LEU A 190 28.40 -7.39 3.98
CA LEU A 190 29.81 -7.66 3.71
C LEU A 190 30.09 -9.17 3.62
N VAL A 191 29.62 -9.94 4.60
CA VAL A 191 29.78 -11.40 4.62
C VAL A 191 29.05 -12.07 3.45
N THR A 192 27.86 -11.57 3.08
CA THR A 192 27.12 -12.06 1.91
C THR A 192 27.96 -11.88 0.63
N GLY A 193 28.51 -10.69 0.41
CA GLY A 193 29.40 -10.41 -0.73
C GLY A 193 30.64 -11.33 -0.77
N ILE A 194 31.29 -11.54 0.39
CA ILE A 194 32.44 -12.44 0.49
C ILE A 194 32.07 -13.87 0.12
N ARG A 195 30.92 -14.36 0.58
CA ARG A 195 30.45 -15.72 0.25
C ARG A 195 30.12 -15.87 -1.23
N LEU A 196 29.52 -14.86 -1.86
CA LEU A 196 29.26 -14.85 -3.31
C LEU A 196 30.57 -14.88 -4.12
N TYR A 197 31.57 -14.10 -3.72
CA TYR A 197 32.89 -14.13 -4.33
C TYR A 197 33.59 -15.48 -4.15
N ASN A 198 33.52 -16.06 -2.95
CA ASN A 198 34.09 -17.37 -2.65
C ASN A 198 33.41 -18.49 -3.46
N LYS A 199 32.09 -18.41 -3.67
CA LYS A 199 31.36 -19.28 -4.60
C LYS A 199 31.95 -19.19 -6.00
N ARG A 200 32.13 -17.97 -6.52
CA ARG A 200 32.70 -17.76 -7.87
C ARG A 200 34.13 -18.28 -7.99
N CYS A 201 34.91 -18.21 -6.92
CA CYS A 201 36.27 -18.76 -6.86
C CYS A 201 36.32 -20.27 -6.62
N GLN A 202 35.18 -20.96 -6.51
CA GLN A 202 35.08 -22.38 -6.16
C GLN A 202 35.73 -22.72 -4.81
N LYS A 203 35.76 -21.76 -3.87
CA LYS A 203 36.31 -21.90 -2.51
C LYS A 203 35.23 -22.05 -1.43
N GLY A 204 33.97 -22.16 -1.82
CA GLY A 204 32.81 -22.27 -0.95
C GLY A 204 31.52 -22.05 -1.74
N GLY A 205 30.47 -21.59 -1.07
CA GLY A 205 29.19 -21.28 -1.68
C GLY A 205 28.14 -22.37 -1.48
N ARG A 206 28.31 -23.20 -0.45
CA ARG A 206 27.31 -24.19 -0.06
C ARG A 206 25.98 -23.49 0.26
N GLY A 207 24.89 -23.99 -0.33
CA GLY A 207 23.54 -23.47 -0.10
C GLY A 207 23.23 -22.14 -0.81
N ILE A 208 24.09 -21.69 -1.74
CA ILE A 208 23.82 -20.54 -2.60
C ILE A 208 23.33 -21.04 -3.96
N ASP A 209 22.04 -20.88 -4.23
CA ASP A 209 21.43 -21.18 -5.53
C ASP A 209 22.04 -20.32 -6.65
N ASP A 210 21.94 -20.77 -7.90
CA ASP A 210 22.26 -19.94 -9.06
C ASP A 210 21.03 -19.14 -9.48
N LEU A 211 20.79 -18.02 -8.79
CA LEU A 211 19.61 -17.18 -9.06
C LEU A 211 19.57 -16.64 -10.50
N PRO A 212 20.69 -16.16 -11.10
CA PRO A 212 20.70 -15.76 -12.51
C PRO A 212 20.19 -16.86 -13.44
N ASP A 213 20.71 -18.08 -13.30
CA ASP A 213 20.31 -19.19 -14.16
C ASP A 213 18.84 -19.60 -13.90
N ILE A 214 18.42 -19.71 -12.63
CA ILE A 214 17.04 -20.03 -12.26
C ILE A 214 16.05 -19.00 -12.84
N LEU A 215 16.38 -17.71 -12.73
CA LEU A 215 15.53 -16.62 -13.24
C LEU A 215 15.49 -16.59 -14.76
N SER A 216 16.61 -16.91 -15.42
CA SER A 216 16.68 -17.00 -16.89
C SER A 216 15.75 -18.07 -17.47
N GLU A 217 15.40 -19.10 -16.69
CA GLU A 217 14.42 -20.12 -17.08
C GLU A 217 13.00 -19.78 -16.58
N ALA A 218 12.88 -19.33 -15.32
CA ALA A 218 11.59 -19.10 -14.68
C ALA A 218 10.81 -17.94 -15.30
N ILE A 219 11.46 -16.83 -15.66
CA ILE A 219 10.79 -15.65 -16.21
C ILE A 219 10.21 -15.94 -17.60
N PRO A 220 10.96 -16.53 -18.56
CA PRO A 220 10.38 -16.91 -19.85
C PRO A 220 9.27 -17.96 -19.71
N SER A 221 9.39 -18.91 -18.77
CA SER A 221 8.34 -19.89 -18.51
C SER A 221 7.04 -19.25 -18.00
N ALA A 222 7.15 -18.33 -17.03
CA ALA A 222 6.03 -17.56 -16.51
C ALA A 222 5.39 -16.68 -17.58
N THR A 223 6.21 -16.00 -18.40
CA THR A 223 5.75 -15.14 -19.49
C THR A 223 4.98 -15.94 -20.55
N ARG A 224 5.52 -17.08 -21.00
CA ARG A 224 4.81 -17.97 -21.95
C ARG A 224 3.47 -18.44 -21.41
N THR A 225 3.42 -18.81 -20.12
CA THR A 225 2.16 -19.23 -19.47
C THR A 225 1.14 -18.09 -19.45
N LEU A 226 1.57 -16.86 -19.16
CA LEU A 226 0.70 -15.68 -19.21
C LEU A 226 0.22 -15.39 -20.64
N ASP A 227 1.09 -15.50 -21.65
CA ASP A 227 0.75 -15.32 -23.06
C ASP A 227 -0.31 -16.33 -23.53
N GLU A 228 -0.15 -17.60 -23.18
CA GLU A 228 -1.13 -18.65 -23.50
C GLU A 228 -2.50 -18.38 -22.88
N ARG A 229 -2.53 -17.93 -21.62
CA ARG A 229 -3.76 -17.54 -20.91
C ARG A 229 -4.40 -16.29 -21.53
N LEU A 230 -3.59 -15.29 -21.88
CA LEU A 230 -4.05 -14.07 -22.56
C LEU A 230 -4.67 -14.40 -23.91
N ASN A 231 -4.00 -15.20 -24.75
CA ASN A 231 -4.50 -15.59 -26.06
C ASN A 231 -5.84 -16.35 -25.96
N SER A 232 -5.94 -17.28 -25.00
CA SER A 232 -7.17 -18.05 -24.76
C SER A 232 -8.31 -17.14 -24.27
N CYS A 233 -8.00 -16.22 -23.37
CA CYS A 233 -8.93 -15.21 -22.84
C CYS A 233 -9.43 -14.28 -23.97
N GLN A 234 -8.53 -13.73 -24.78
CA GLN A 234 -8.86 -12.85 -25.90
C GLN A 234 -9.75 -13.55 -26.93
N LEU A 235 -9.48 -14.83 -27.24
CA LEU A 235 -10.32 -15.61 -28.14
C LEU A 235 -11.76 -15.72 -27.62
N LEU A 236 -11.96 -15.98 -26.32
CA LEU A 236 -13.29 -15.99 -25.71
C LEU A 236 -13.95 -14.62 -25.77
N ALA A 237 -13.20 -13.55 -25.49
CA ALA A 237 -13.70 -12.19 -25.56
C ALA A 237 -14.18 -11.83 -26.99
N HIS A 238 -13.42 -12.21 -28.02
CA HIS A 238 -13.77 -12.03 -29.42
C HIS A 238 -15.06 -12.79 -29.78
N ARG A 239 -15.19 -14.04 -29.34
CA ARG A 239 -16.39 -14.87 -29.57
C ARG A 239 -17.64 -14.26 -28.92
N TYR A 240 -17.55 -13.85 -27.66
CA TYR A 240 -18.67 -13.20 -26.95
C TYR A 240 -19.05 -11.85 -27.55
N THR A 241 -18.04 -11.07 -27.96
CA THR A 241 -18.28 -9.80 -28.64
C THR A 241 -19.02 -10.03 -29.96
N ALA A 242 -18.58 -10.99 -30.78
CA ALA A 242 -19.23 -11.31 -32.05
C ALA A 242 -20.68 -11.81 -31.87
N LEU A 243 -20.95 -12.63 -30.85
CA LEU A 243 -22.32 -13.06 -30.53
C LEU A 243 -23.20 -11.86 -30.13
N LEU A 244 -22.68 -10.96 -29.30
CA LEU A 244 -23.41 -9.76 -28.87
C LEU A 244 -23.65 -8.78 -30.03
N GLU A 245 -22.71 -8.65 -30.97
CA GLU A 245 -22.89 -7.89 -32.21
C GLU A 245 -24.00 -8.51 -33.07
N ALA A 246 -23.96 -9.83 -33.31
CA ALA A 246 -24.98 -10.55 -34.07
C ALA A 246 -26.39 -10.48 -33.44
N MET A 247 -26.48 -10.41 -32.11
CA MET A 247 -27.75 -10.18 -31.41
C MET A 247 -28.36 -8.80 -31.68
N GLN A 248 -27.56 -7.79 -32.06
CA GLN A 248 -28.08 -6.46 -32.39
C GLN A 248 -28.61 -6.38 -33.82
N GLU A 249 -28.07 -7.20 -34.72
CA GLU A 249 -28.41 -7.21 -36.14
C GLU A 249 -29.63 -8.10 -36.42
N ASP A 250 -29.82 -9.19 -35.66
CA ASP A 250 -30.89 -10.17 -35.90
C ASP A 250 -31.79 -10.41 -34.64
N PRO A 251 -33.08 -10.02 -34.69
CA PRO A 251 -34.05 -10.27 -33.63
C PRO A 251 -34.29 -11.75 -33.28
N GLN A 252 -34.13 -12.66 -34.25
CA GLN A 252 -34.26 -14.11 -34.01
C GLN A 252 -33.09 -14.62 -33.16
N ARG A 253 -31.86 -14.21 -33.49
CA ARG A 253 -30.67 -14.50 -32.69
C ARG A 253 -30.77 -13.89 -31.30
N TYR A 254 -31.27 -12.66 -31.16
CA TYR A 254 -31.52 -12.05 -29.85
C TYR A 254 -32.41 -12.95 -28.97
N SER A 255 -33.51 -13.47 -29.53
CA SER A 255 -34.47 -14.29 -28.78
C SER A 255 -33.87 -15.62 -28.31
N ARG A 256 -32.97 -16.23 -29.11
CA ARG A 256 -32.24 -17.45 -28.76
C ARG A 256 -31.16 -17.19 -27.71
N LEU A 257 -30.46 -16.06 -27.82
CA LEU A 257 -29.25 -15.79 -27.04
C LEU A 257 -29.48 -15.02 -25.73
N ARG A 258 -30.64 -14.37 -25.55
CA ARG A 258 -30.94 -13.50 -24.38
C ARG A 258 -30.80 -14.17 -23.01
N PHE A 259 -30.86 -15.50 -22.95
CA PHE A 259 -30.81 -16.26 -21.70
C PHE A 259 -29.39 -16.53 -21.21
N PHE A 260 -28.38 -16.42 -22.08
CA PHE A 260 -27.02 -16.87 -21.79
C PHE A 260 -26.12 -15.86 -21.04
N LYS A 261 -26.64 -14.72 -20.57
CA LYS A 261 -25.84 -13.74 -19.80
C LYS A 261 -24.51 -13.36 -20.48
N LEU A 262 -24.52 -13.28 -21.82
CA LEU A 262 -23.31 -13.07 -22.64
C LEU A 262 -22.58 -11.76 -22.32
N ARG A 263 -23.29 -10.73 -21.85
CA ARG A 263 -22.67 -9.47 -21.42
C ARG A 263 -21.84 -9.67 -20.16
N GLU A 264 -22.43 -10.29 -19.15
CA GLU A 264 -21.76 -10.63 -17.90
C GLU A 264 -20.56 -11.57 -18.15
N ALA A 265 -20.70 -12.53 -19.07
CA ALA A 265 -19.61 -13.39 -19.51
C ALA A 265 -18.49 -12.61 -20.21
N LEU A 266 -18.82 -11.65 -21.09
CA LEU A 266 -17.84 -10.76 -21.72
C LEU A 266 -17.10 -9.92 -20.68
N PHE A 267 -17.80 -9.31 -19.71
CA PHE A 267 -17.16 -8.50 -18.67
C PHE A 267 -16.21 -9.32 -17.81
N ASN A 268 -16.56 -10.57 -17.50
CA ASN A 268 -15.69 -11.50 -16.79
C ASN A 268 -14.37 -11.72 -17.53
N VAL A 269 -14.44 -12.08 -18.81
CA VAL A 269 -13.25 -12.35 -19.62
C VAL A 269 -12.41 -11.07 -19.82
N ARG A 270 -13.04 -9.92 -20.09
CA ARG A 270 -12.33 -8.64 -20.23
C ARG A 270 -11.66 -8.18 -18.93
N GLN A 271 -12.27 -8.44 -17.78
CA GLN A 271 -11.64 -8.13 -16.50
C GLN A 271 -10.43 -9.03 -16.23
N TYR A 272 -10.54 -10.32 -16.59
CA TYR A 272 -9.42 -11.25 -16.48
C TYR A 272 -8.27 -10.86 -17.42
N GLU A 273 -8.58 -10.51 -18.67
CA GLU A 273 -7.63 -9.95 -19.63
C GLU A 273 -6.88 -8.74 -19.04
N ALA A 274 -7.60 -7.75 -18.50
CA ALA A 274 -6.99 -6.56 -17.91
C ALA A 274 -6.01 -6.91 -16.77
N PHE A 275 -6.38 -7.84 -15.88
CA PHE A 275 -5.48 -8.29 -14.81
C PHE A 275 -4.28 -9.06 -15.34
N LEU A 276 -4.45 -9.93 -16.33
CA LEU A 276 -3.33 -10.63 -16.96
C LEU A 276 -2.36 -9.66 -17.64
N CYS A 277 -2.85 -8.61 -18.32
CA CYS A 277 -1.98 -7.58 -18.90
C CYS A 277 -1.13 -6.87 -17.84
N ILE A 278 -1.68 -6.59 -16.65
CA ILE A 278 -0.92 -6.04 -15.52
C ILE A 278 0.18 -7.02 -15.08
N LEU A 279 -0.15 -8.31 -14.94
CA LEU A 279 0.83 -9.33 -14.54
C LEU A 279 1.93 -9.53 -15.60
N GLN A 280 1.56 -9.51 -16.89
CA GLN A 280 2.48 -9.63 -18.02
C GLN A 280 3.43 -8.43 -18.08
N SER A 281 2.93 -7.20 -17.91
CA SER A 281 3.77 -6.01 -17.82
C SER A 281 4.81 -6.14 -16.71
N ASN A 282 4.40 -6.61 -15.53
CA ASN A 282 5.32 -6.82 -14.41
C ASN A 282 6.35 -7.93 -14.69
N ALA A 283 5.96 -8.99 -15.40
CA ALA A 283 6.89 -10.05 -15.80
C ALA A 283 7.94 -9.54 -16.80
N ILE A 284 7.53 -8.68 -17.76
CA ILE A 284 8.44 -8.01 -18.69
C ILE A 284 9.42 -7.08 -17.96
N THR A 285 8.94 -6.27 -17.01
CA THR A 285 9.82 -5.45 -16.16
C THR A 285 10.81 -6.33 -15.39
N SER A 286 10.35 -7.45 -14.82
CA SER A 286 11.23 -8.38 -14.09
C SER A 286 12.32 -8.98 -15.01
N ALA A 287 11.99 -9.28 -16.28
CA ALA A 287 12.98 -9.72 -17.26
C ALA A 287 14.06 -8.67 -17.51
N GLN A 288 13.66 -7.42 -17.72
CA GLN A 288 14.57 -6.29 -17.95
C GLN A 288 15.48 -6.03 -16.75
N GLU A 289 14.93 -6.09 -15.53
CA GLU A 289 15.70 -5.93 -14.29
C GLU A 289 16.71 -7.06 -14.10
N VAL A 290 16.33 -8.33 -14.35
CA VAL A 290 17.26 -9.47 -14.27
C VAL A 290 18.41 -9.36 -15.28
N GLU A 291 18.13 -8.96 -16.53
CA GLU A 291 19.16 -8.73 -17.54
C GLU A 291 20.15 -7.63 -17.09
N SER A 292 19.63 -6.52 -16.56
CA SER A 292 20.43 -5.42 -16.02
C SER A 292 21.28 -5.87 -14.83
N LEU A 293 20.69 -6.60 -13.88
CA LEU A 293 21.36 -7.13 -12.70
C LEU A 293 22.46 -8.11 -13.07
N ASP A 294 22.26 -8.99 -14.06
CA ASP A 294 23.25 -9.96 -14.51
C ASP A 294 24.50 -9.29 -15.10
N VAL A 295 24.30 -8.27 -15.94
CA VAL A 295 25.40 -7.47 -16.50
C VAL A 295 26.17 -6.78 -15.37
N GLN A 296 25.47 -6.11 -14.45
CA GLN A 296 26.09 -5.40 -13.33
C GLN A 296 26.82 -6.34 -12.37
N PHE A 297 26.23 -7.49 -12.06
CA PHE A 297 26.83 -8.50 -11.17
C PHE A 297 28.10 -9.09 -11.76
N LYS A 298 28.09 -9.45 -13.05
CA LYS A 298 29.29 -9.93 -13.76
C LYS A 298 30.40 -8.88 -13.78
N ALA A 299 30.06 -7.62 -14.03
CA ALA A 299 31.02 -6.51 -14.01
C ALA A 299 31.61 -6.28 -12.62
N ALA A 300 30.78 -6.18 -11.58
CA ALA A 300 31.21 -5.99 -10.20
C ALA A 300 32.11 -7.16 -9.72
N MET A 301 31.75 -8.40 -10.09
CA MET A 301 32.53 -9.59 -9.79
C MET A 301 33.92 -9.56 -10.47
N MET A 302 33.98 -9.06 -11.71
CA MET A 302 35.25 -8.90 -12.44
C MET A 302 36.14 -7.83 -11.82
N VAL A 303 35.57 -6.67 -11.46
CA VAL A 303 36.30 -5.60 -10.75
C VAL A 303 36.87 -6.13 -9.43
N LEU A 304 36.04 -6.79 -8.63
CA LEU A 304 36.47 -7.38 -7.37
C LEU A 304 37.58 -8.42 -7.56
N LYS A 305 37.44 -9.30 -8.56
CA LYS A 305 38.48 -10.28 -8.89
C LYS A 305 39.79 -9.59 -9.24
N ASN A 306 39.78 -8.56 -10.08
CA ASN A 306 41.00 -7.82 -10.45
C ASN A 306 41.62 -7.07 -9.26
N THR A 307 40.81 -6.56 -8.33
CA THR A 307 41.28 -5.87 -7.13
C THR A 307 41.93 -6.84 -6.13
N VAL A 308 41.39 -8.04 -6.00
CA VAL A 308 41.84 -9.06 -5.04
C VAL A 308 42.95 -9.95 -5.59
N GLN A 309 42.93 -10.23 -6.89
CA GLN A 309 43.90 -11.10 -7.54
C GLN A 309 45.24 -10.35 -7.71
N HIS A 310 46.32 -10.95 -7.21
CA HIS A 310 47.72 -10.46 -7.31
C HIS A 310 48.18 -9.38 -6.32
N LYS A 311 47.36 -8.97 -5.34
CA LYS A 311 47.81 -8.07 -4.25
C LYS A 311 48.11 -8.84 -2.96
N THR A 312 49.30 -8.63 -2.37
CA THR A 312 49.74 -9.23 -1.09
C THR A 312 49.10 -8.56 0.13
N SER A 313 48.64 -7.31 -0.01
CA SER A 313 47.88 -6.56 0.99
C SER A 313 46.89 -5.65 0.28
N ILE A 314 45.66 -5.58 0.79
CA ILE A 314 44.60 -4.76 0.22
C ILE A 314 43.94 -3.99 1.36
N GLU A 315 43.73 -2.70 1.17
CA GLU A 315 43.05 -1.88 2.16
C GLU A 315 41.56 -2.22 2.21
N SER A 316 41.03 -2.45 3.40
CA SER A 316 39.61 -2.75 3.61
C SER A 316 38.67 -1.68 3.04
N ARG A 317 39.13 -0.42 2.98
CA ARG A 317 38.39 0.71 2.39
C ARG A 317 38.13 0.55 0.89
N GLU A 318 39.00 -0.13 0.16
CA GLU A 318 38.82 -0.35 -1.28
C GLU A 318 37.92 -1.55 -1.56
N VAL A 319 38.01 -2.60 -0.74
CA VAL A 319 37.38 -3.90 -1.03
C VAL A 319 36.00 -4.07 -0.41
N PHE A 320 35.76 -3.55 0.80
CA PHE A 320 34.47 -3.72 1.48
C PHE A 320 33.29 -3.13 0.69
N PRO A 321 33.40 -1.95 0.05
CA PRO A 321 32.34 -1.42 -0.81
C PRO A 321 31.98 -2.36 -1.96
N LEU A 322 32.97 -3.01 -2.58
CA LEU A 322 32.75 -3.95 -3.69
C LEU A 322 32.00 -5.22 -3.27
N PHE A 323 32.32 -5.76 -2.09
CA PHE A 323 31.57 -6.89 -1.53
C PHE A 323 30.13 -6.50 -1.16
N MET A 324 29.94 -5.33 -0.54
CA MET A 324 28.60 -4.82 -0.24
C MET A 324 27.79 -4.61 -1.51
N GLU A 325 28.41 -4.16 -2.60
CA GLU A 325 27.76 -4.01 -3.89
C GLU A 325 27.30 -5.36 -4.47
N LEU A 326 28.14 -6.39 -4.42
CA LEU A 326 27.71 -7.74 -4.80
C LEU A 326 26.52 -8.24 -3.98
N SER A 327 26.50 -7.96 -2.68
CA SER A 327 25.36 -8.32 -1.83
C SER A 327 24.08 -7.62 -2.26
N LYS A 328 24.13 -6.33 -2.60
CA LYS A 328 22.94 -5.57 -3.05
C LYS A 328 22.41 -6.10 -4.37
N LEU A 329 23.29 -6.31 -5.35
CA LEU A 329 22.92 -6.89 -6.64
C LEU A 329 22.29 -8.28 -6.46
N TRP A 330 22.82 -9.07 -5.53
CA TRP A 330 22.26 -10.38 -5.21
C TRP A 330 20.88 -10.30 -4.54
N THR A 331 20.67 -9.35 -3.64
CA THR A 331 19.34 -9.07 -3.08
C THR A 331 18.36 -8.68 -4.19
N GLY A 332 18.80 -7.92 -5.20
CA GLY A 332 18.00 -7.66 -6.41
C GLY A 332 17.49 -8.94 -7.08
N PHE A 333 18.34 -9.95 -7.29
CA PHE A 333 17.88 -11.24 -7.82
C PHE A 333 16.91 -11.98 -6.88
N GLN A 334 17.10 -11.88 -5.56
CA GLN A 334 16.17 -12.48 -4.59
C GLN A 334 14.79 -11.82 -4.65
N ASP A 335 14.76 -10.49 -4.82
CA ASP A 335 13.54 -9.70 -4.99
C ASP A 335 12.80 -10.10 -6.28
N GLU A 336 13.51 -10.25 -7.40
CA GLU A 336 12.91 -10.73 -8.66
C GLU A 336 12.34 -12.14 -8.54
N LYS A 337 13.05 -13.05 -7.88
CA LYS A 337 12.54 -14.42 -7.63
C LYS A 337 11.22 -14.40 -6.86
N LEU A 338 11.11 -13.51 -5.87
CA LEU A 338 9.89 -13.36 -5.09
C LEU A 338 8.75 -12.78 -5.94
N LEU A 339 9.05 -11.78 -6.76
CA LEU A 339 8.08 -11.16 -7.66
C LEU A 339 7.54 -12.15 -8.69
N VAL A 340 8.41 -12.92 -9.35
CA VAL A 340 7.99 -13.94 -10.32
C VAL A 340 7.08 -14.97 -9.67
N SER A 341 7.44 -15.47 -8.48
CA SER A 341 6.60 -16.40 -7.71
C SER A 341 5.24 -15.79 -7.35
N PHE A 342 5.22 -14.51 -6.95
CA PHE A 342 3.99 -13.80 -6.68
C PHE A 342 3.10 -13.67 -7.93
N LEU A 343 3.68 -13.32 -9.08
CA LEU A 343 2.96 -13.18 -10.35
C LEU A 343 2.35 -14.50 -10.81
N THR A 344 3.10 -15.61 -10.75
CA THR A 344 2.60 -16.93 -11.14
C THR A 344 1.47 -17.40 -10.22
N ASN A 345 1.65 -17.24 -8.90
CA ASN A 345 0.61 -17.57 -7.92
C ASN A 345 -0.65 -16.73 -8.14
N MET A 346 -0.51 -15.44 -8.46
CA MET A 346 -1.64 -14.58 -8.75
C MET A 346 -2.38 -15.03 -10.01
N ALA A 347 -1.65 -15.35 -11.08
CA ALA A 347 -2.23 -15.82 -12.33
C ALA A 347 -3.01 -17.13 -12.14
N ASP A 348 -2.48 -18.07 -11.35
CA ASP A 348 -3.12 -19.35 -11.02
C ASP A 348 -4.41 -19.16 -10.23
N ASN A 349 -4.38 -18.30 -9.21
CA ASN A 349 -5.57 -18.01 -8.42
C ASN A 349 -6.61 -17.20 -9.21
N LEU A 350 -6.23 -16.43 -10.22
CA LEU A 350 -7.21 -15.74 -11.08
C LEU A 350 -7.91 -16.69 -12.05
N GLN A 351 -7.24 -17.76 -12.49
CA GLN A 351 -7.77 -18.73 -13.45
C GLN A 351 -9.07 -19.40 -12.96
N GLN A 352 -9.20 -19.64 -11.64
CA GLN A 352 -10.39 -20.27 -11.06
C GLN A 352 -11.69 -19.49 -11.35
N PHE A 353 -11.61 -18.17 -11.56
CA PHE A 353 -12.78 -17.34 -11.84
C PHE A 353 -13.29 -17.45 -13.27
N LEU A 354 -12.55 -18.14 -14.16
CA LEU A 354 -12.99 -18.46 -15.51
C LEU A 354 -13.67 -19.83 -15.63
N GLU A 355 -13.64 -20.68 -14.60
CA GLU A 355 -14.26 -22.03 -14.66
C GLU A 355 -15.76 -21.99 -14.99
N ILE A 356 -16.44 -20.90 -14.61
CA ILE A 356 -17.84 -20.68 -14.93
C ILE A 356 -18.10 -20.63 -16.44
N GLN A 357 -17.11 -20.22 -17.24
CA GLN A 357 -17.24 -20.09 -18.69
C GLN A 357 -17.39 -21.46 -19.34
N SER A 358 -16.58 -22.45 -18.94
CA SER A 358 -16.67 -23.81 -19.47
C SER A 358 -17.94 -24.53 -19.02
N GLN A 359 -18.48 -24.17 -17.86
CA GLN A 359 -19.76 -24.70 -17.35
C GLN A 359 -20.96 -24.12 -18.10
N LEU A 360 -20.95 -22.82 -18.41
CA LEU A 360 -22.03 -22.15 -19.12
C LEU A 360 -21.99 -22.40 -20.63
N PHE A 361 -20.79 -22.54 -21.18
CA PHE A 361 -20.54 -22.57 -22.61
C PHE A 361 -19.52 -23.66 -22.92
N SER A 362 -20.00 -24.88 -23.19
CA SER A 362 -19.13 -25.91 -23.75
C SER A 362 -18.60 -25.46 -25.12
N GLU A 363 -17.41 -25.91 -25.50
CA GLU A 363 -16.82 -25.58 -26.82
C GLU A 363 -17.73 -25.97 -27.98
N GLU A 364 -18.45 -27.09 -27.87
CA GLU A 364 -19.43 -27.54 -28.88
C GLU A 364 -20.61 -26.57 -28.99
N MET A 365 -21.13 -26.12 -27.84
CA MET A 365 -22.23 -25.16 -27.79
C MET A 365 -21.79 -23.82 -28.37
N LEU A 366 -20.60 -23.31 -28.03
CA LEU A 366 -20.09 -22.06 -28.61
C LEU A 366 -19.93 -22.16 -30.12
N LYS A 367 -19.39 -23.27 -30.62
CA LYS A 367 -19.28 -23.49 -32.07
C LYS A 367 -20.64 -23.43 -32.75
N SER A 368 -21.67 -24.07 -32.18
CA SER A 368 -23.03 -24.02 -32.72
C SER A 368 -23.64 -22.61 -32.67
N LEU A 369 -23.45 -21.87 -31.57
CA LEU A 369 -23.95 -20.50 -31.46
C LEU A 369 -23.26 -19.53 -32.45
N LEU A 370 -22.01 -19.82 -32.79
CA LEU A 370 -21.20 -19.04 -33.73
C LEU A 370 -21.42 -19.44 -35.21
N GLU A 371 -22.29 -20.41 -35.50
CA GLU A 371 -22.61 -20.76 -36.88
C GLU A 371 -23.14 -19.54 -37.66
N GLY A 372 -22.47 -19.23 -38.77
CA GLY A 372 -22.77 -18.08 -39.60
C GLY A 372 -22.36 -16.71 -39.01
N VAL A 373 -21.58 -16.68 -37.92
CA VAL A 373 -21.04 -15.46 -37.33
C VAL A 373 -19.55 -15.35 -37.62
N THR A 374 -19.11 -14.20 -38.14
CA THR A 374 -17.68 -13.94 -38.33
C THR A 374 -17.08 -13.44 -37.02
N VAL A 375 -16.20 -14.24 -36.41
CA VAL A 375 -15.49 -13.85 -35.20
C VAL A 375 -14.29 -12.99 -35.58
N LYS A 376 -14.36 -11.70 -35.24
CA LYS A 376 -13.28 -10.74 -35.45
C LYS A 376 -12.47 -10.58 -34.16
N SER A 377 -11.17 -10.43 -34.29
CA SER A 377 -10.30 -9.93 -33.23
C SER A 377 -10.48 -8.42 -33.01
N ASP A 378 -10.06 -7.90 -31.87
CA ASP A 378 -10.10 -6.47 -31.61
C ASP A 378 -9.19 -5.68 -32.57
N VAL A 379 -8.05 -6.26 -32.94
CA VAL A 379 -7.16 -5.70 -33.97
C VAL A 379 -7.86 -5.62 -35.33
N GLU A 380 -8.64 -6.64 -35.71
CA GLU A 380 -9.44 -6.60 -36.95
C GLU A 380 -10.55 -5.55 -36.88
N ARG A 381 -11.26 -5.43 -35.74
CA ARG A 381 -12.28 -4.38 -35.54
C ARG A 381 -11.68 -2.98 -35.69
N ILE A 382 -10.47 -2.76 -35.15
CA ILE A 382 -9.75 -1.49 -35.30
C ILE A 382 -9.33 -1.29 -36.76
N LYS A 383 -8.81 -2.32 -37.43
CA LYS A 383 -8.40 -2.26 -38.84
C LYS A 383 -9.54 -1.89 -39.80
N GLU A 384 -10.75 -2.37 -39.56
CA GLU A 384 -11.93 -2.05 -40.38
C GLU A 384 -12.29 -0.57 -40.40
N THR A 385 -11.88 0.18 -39.37
CA THR A 385 -12.15 1.62 -39.24
C THR A 385 -10.93 2.48 -39.55
N MET A 386 -9.82 1.86 -39.99
CA MET A 386 -8.64 2.59 -40.44
C MET A 386 -8.97 3.46 -41.66
N GLY A 387 -8.47 4.69 -41.65
CA GLY A 387 -8.76 5.68 -42.70
C GLY A 387 -10.09 6.42 -42.52
N THR A 388 -10.94 6.03 -41.57
CA THR A 388 -12.14 6.81 -41.22
C THR A 388 -11.80 7.81 -40.13
N LYS A 389 -11.69 9.10 -40.48
CA LYS A 389 -11.38 10.17 -39.53
C LYS A 389 -12.55 11.13 -39.32
N VAL A 390 -12.66 11.65 -38.10
CA VAL A 390 -13.57 12.76 -37.78
C VAL A 390 -13.06 14.04 -38.44
N ASN A 391 -13.96 14.82 -39.06
CA ASN A 391 -13.60 16.12 -39.61
C ASN A 391 -13.72 17.17 -38.50
N ILE A 392 -12.61 17.82 -38.16
CA ILE A 392 -12.56 18.87 -37.12
C ILE A 392 -13.52 20.02 -37.46
N SER A 393 -13.68 20.35 -38.74
CA SER A 393 -14.58 21.40 -39.24
C SER A 393 -16.05 21.20 -38.84
N ASP A 394 -16.45 19.95 -38.57
CA ASP A 394 -17.84 19.61 -38.27
C ASP A 394 -18.22 20.00 -36.82
N PHE A 395 -17.22 20.31 -35.98
CA PHE A 395 -17.40 20.66 -34.57
C PHE A 395 -16.76 22.01 -34.25
N LYS A 396 -17.55 22.95 -33.71
CA LYS A 396 -17.06 24.30 -33.35
C LYS A 396 -16.42 24.36 -31.96
N ASN A 397 -16.88 23.51 -31.03
CA ASN A 397 -16.57 23.61 -29.60
C ASN A 397 -15.97 22.32 -29.02
N GLN A 398 -15.52 21.38 -29.86
CA GLN A 398 -14.96 20.10 -29.42
C GLN A 398 -13.48 20.03 -29.78
N GLU A 399 -12.66 19.59 -28.83
CA GLU A 399 -11.22 19.42 -29.02
C GLU A 399 -10.93 17.97 -29.43
N TRP A 400 -10.44 17.79 -30.66
CA TRP A 400 -10.08 16.50 -31.21
C TRP A 400 -8.56 16.39 -31.36
N LEU A 401 -8.01 15.28 -30.87
CA LEU A 401 -6.58 14.98 -30.93
C LEU A 401 -6.33 13.86 -31.93
N PHE A 402 -5.25 14.01 -32.70
CA PHE A 402 -4.83 13.07 -33.73
C PHE A 402 -3.33 12.75 -33.60
N PRO A 403 -2.90 11.56 -34.05
CA PRO A 403 -1.49 11.16 -33.98
C PRO A 403 -0.54 12.16 -34.64
N GLU A 404 -0.97 12.84 -35.72
CA GLU A 404 -0.12 13.74 -36.48
C GLU A 404 0.06 15.12 -35.83
N THR A 405 -0.83 15.50 -34.91
CA THR A 405 -0.91 16.88 -34.38
C THR A 405 -0.56 16.99 -32.90
N THR A 406 -0.42 15.88 -32.20
CA THR A 406 -0.35 15.86 -30.74
C THR A 406 0.93 15.18 -30.27
N ASP A 407 1.76 15.93 -29.54
CA ASP A 407 2.95 15.39 -28.89
C ASP A 407 2.56 14.35 -27.83
N ASN A 408 3.34 13.27 -27.72
CA ASN A 408 3.10 12.17 -26.78
C ASN A 408 1.68 11.55 -26.89
N PHE A 409 1.11 11.48 -28.10
CA PHE A 409 -0.22 10.93 -28.35
C PHE A 409 -0.42 9.53 -27.73
N ASP A 410 0.60 8.66 -27.79
CA ASP A 410 0.53 7.29 -27.25
C ASP A 410 0.55 7.24 -25.71
N GLN A 411 0.89 8.34 -25.03
CA GLN A 411 0.93 8.44 -23.57
C GLN A 411 -0.36 9.03 -22.99
N LEU A 412 -1.34 9.37 -23.83
CA LEU A 412 -2.61 9.91 -23.39
C LEU A 412 -3.40 8.87 -22.58
N LEU A 413 -3.86 9.25 -21.40
CA LEU A 413 -4.66 8.40 -20.52
C LEU A 413 -6.12 8.34 -21.01
N ILE A 414 -6.37 7.41 -21.93
CA ILE A 414 -7.69 7.17 -22.50
C ILE A 414 -8.61 6.58 -21.42
N GLN A 415 -9.79 7.17 -21.25
CA GLN A 415 -10.79 6.69 -20.30
C GLN A 415 -11.33 5.30 -20.71
N TYR A 416 -11.90 4.59 -19.74
CA TYR A 416 -12.58 3.31 -19.97
C TYR A 416 -11.65 2.24 -20.58
N HIS A 417 -10.35 2.27 -20.26
CA HIS A 417 -9.33 1.36 -20.79
C HIS A 417 -9.32 1.26 -22.33
N GLY A 418 -9.60 2.36 -23.03
CA GLY A 418 -9.60 2.37 -24.49
C GLY A 418 -10.83 1.72 -25.14
N PHE A 419 -11.85 1.34 -24.36
CA PHE A 419 -13.12 0.92 -24.93
C PHE A 419 -13.93 2.12 -25.48
N CYS A 420 -14.75 1.84 -26.48
CA CYS A 420 -15.61 2.84 -27.12
C CYS A 420 -16.59 3.45 -26.11
N ALA A 421 -16.42 4.75 -25.84
CA ALA A 421 -17.20 5.47 -24.85
C ALA A 421 -18.71 5.51 -25.17
N HIS A 422 -19.07 5.42 -26.46
CA HIS A 422 -20.46 5.37 -26.90
C HIS A 422 -21.08 3.96 -26.79
N SER A 423 -20.33 2.90 -27.12
CA SER A 423 -20.88 1.53 -27.13
C SER A 423 -21.23 1.04 -25.74
N ILE A 424 -20.45 1.40 -24.72
CA ILE A 424 -20.69 1.01 -23.33
C ILE A 424 -22.08 1.47 -22.89
N GLY A 425 -22.37 2.76 -23.00
CA GLY A 425 -23.63 3.33 -22.52
C GLY A 425 -24.83 2.88 -23.33
N VAL A 426 -24.73 2.92 -24.66
CA VAL A 426 -25.88 2.63 -25.54
C VAL A 426 -26.13 1.12 -25.62
N LYS A 427 -25.09 0.36 -25.97
CA LYS A 427 -25.17 -1.08 -26.28
C LYS A 427 -24.94 -1.99 -25.08
N GLY A 428 -24.19 -1.51 -24.07
CA GLY A 428 -23.73 -2.33 -22.95
C GLY A 428 -22.69 -3.37 -23.40
N ILE A 429 -21.81 -3.00 -24.35
CA ILE A 429 -20.78 -3.86 -24.92
C ILE A 429 -19.45 -3.11 -24.89
N THR A 430 -18.38 -3.78 -24.45
CA THR A 430 -17.00 -3.28 -24.42
C THR A 430 -16.32 -3.53 -25.76
N LEU A 431 -16.60 -2.68 -26.75
CA LEU A 431 -15.93 -2.69 -28.06
C LEU A 431 -14.62 -1.91 -27.98
N PRO A 432 -13.55 -2.36 -28.65
CA PRO A 432 -12.30 -1.60 -28.72
C PRO A 432 -12.53 -0.26 -29.43
N GLY A 433 -11.98 0.81 -28.88
CA GLY A 433 -11.92 2.11 -29.55
C GLY A 433 -10.70 2.18 -30.48
N ASN A 434 -10.85 2.90 -31.60
CA ASN A 434 -9.75 3.18 -32.51
C ASN A 434 -9.30 4.65 -32.33
N PRO A 435 -8.13 4.91 -31.72
CA PRO A 435 -7.59 6.27 -31.58
C PRO A 435 -7.38 7.00 -32.91
N ALA A 436 -7.16 6.27 -34.02
CA ALA A 436 -6.93 6.86 -35.34
C ALA A 436 -8.16 7.56 -35.93
N ILE A 437 -9.37 7.27 -35.42
CA ILE A 437 -10.60 8.00 -35.77
C ILE A 437 -10.55 9.45 -35.28
N GLY A 438 -9.84 9.68 -34.17
CA GLY A 438 -9.77 10.92 -33.43
C GLY A 438 -10.12 10.69 -31.95
N ILE A 439 -9.29 11.20 -31.05
CA ILE A 439 -9.56 11.19 -29.61
C ILE A 439 -10.32 12.47 -29.26
N LEU A 440 -11.49 12.34 -28.66
CA LEU A 440 -12.24 13.50 -28.15
C LEU A 440 -11.75 13.84 -26.75
N LYS A 441 -11.29 15.09 -26.56
CA LYS A 441 -11.00 15.62 -25.23
C LYS A 441 -12.21 16.39 -24.72
N HIS A 442 -12.72 15.98 -23.55
CA HIS A 442 -13.84 16.65 -22.87
C HIS A 442 -13.57 16.68 -21.36
N LYS A 443 -13.62 17.86 -20.74
CA LYS A 443 -13.34 18.07 -19.30
C LYS A 443 -12.02 17.41 -18.84
N GLU A 444 -10.94 17.62 -19.59
CA GLU A 444 -9.60 17.03 -19.36
C GLU A 444 -9.55 15.50 -19.36
N LYS A 445 -10.53 14.86 -20.01
CA LYS A 445 -10.59 13.40 -20.20
C LYS A 445 -10.63 13.06 -21.67
N TYR A 446 -9.99 11.94 -22.01
CA TYR A 446 -9.79 11.49 -23.38
C TYR A 446 -10.67 10.27 -23.69
N TYR A 447 -11.43 10.35 -24.78
CA TYR A 447 -12.40 9.32 -25.18
C TYR A 447 -12.14 8.84 -26.59
N VAL A 448 -12.28 7.52 -26.79
CA VAL A 448 -12.13 6.84 -28.09
C VAL A 448 -13.44 6.16 -28.51
N PHE A 449 -13.52 5.84 -29.81
CA PHE A 449 -14.74 5.36 -30.44
C PHE A 449 -14.46 4.18 -31.37
N SER A 450 -15.45 3.29 -31.50
CA SER A 450 -15.37 2.13 -32.39
C SER A 450 -15.75 2.45 -33.84
N SER A 451 -16.33 3.62 -34.12
CA SER A 451 -16.66 4.07 -35.47
C SER A 451 -16.79 5.60 -35.53
N LYS A 452 -16.72 6.16 -36.75
CA LYS A 452 -16.91 7.60 -36.98
C LYS A 452 -18.31 8.05 -36.54
N GLU A 453 -19.34 7.25 -36.79
CA GLU A 453 -20.73 7.56 -36.43
C GLU A 453 -20.88 7.64 -34.90
N ALA A 454 -20.28 6.70 -34.17
CA ALA A 454 -20.27 6.70 -32.71
C ALA A 454 -19.57 7.95 -32.16
N ALA A 455 -18.47 8.37 -32.78
CA ALA A 455 -17.75 9.58 -32.44
C ALA A 455 -18.62 10.85 -32.64
N TYR A 456 -19.32 10.94 -33.78
CA TYR A 456 -20.20 12.08 -34.08
C TYR A 456 -21.40 12.15 -33.13
N ILE A 457 -22.04 11.01 -32.87
CA ILE A 457 -23.18 10.94 -31.95
C ILE A 457 -22.74 11.35 -30.54
N PHE A 458 -21.60 10.85 -30.06
CA PHE A 458 -21.07 11.19 -28.75
C PHE A 458 -20.73 12.68 -28.64
N ALA A 459 -20.11 13.25 -29.68
CA ALA A 459 -19.68 14.64 -29.68
C ALA A 459 -20.82 15.68 -29.69
N GLN A 460 -22.05 15.27 -30.03
CA GLN A 460 -23.24 16.13 -29.91
C GLN A 460 -23.58 16.45 -28.45
N ASP A 461 -23.45 15.47 -27.55
CA ASP A 461 -23.73 15.62 -26.12
C ASP A 461 -22.86 14.65 -25.29
N PRO A 462 -21.57 14.97 -25.08
CA PRO A 462 -20.66 14.08 -24.35
C PRO A 462 -21.14 13.77 -22.92
N ASP A 463 -21.72 14.76 -22.24
CA ASP A 463 -22.15 14.62 -20.84
C ASP A 463 -23.27 13.59 -20.68
N LYS A 464 -24.22 13.55 -21.62
CA LYS A 464 -25.27 12.52 -21.64
C LYS A 464 -24.70 11.11 -21.76
N PHE A 465 -23.73 10.87 -22.64
CA PHE A 465 -23.16 9.54 -22.80
C PHE A 465 -22.25 9.14 -21.64
N ILE A 466 -21.53 10.09 -21.04
CA ILE A 466 -20.78 9.85 -19.80
C ILE A 466 -21.75 9.43 -18.68
N GLN A 467 -22.90 10.11 -18.54
CA GLN A 467 -23.92 9.69 -17.58
C GLN A 467 -24.49 8.31 -17.91
N LEU A 468 -24.73 8.03 -19.19
CA LEU A 468 -25.22 6.72 -19.64
C LEU A 468 -24.24 5.59 -19.31
N ASN A 469 -22.93 5.85 -19.39
CA ASN A 469 -21.89 4.90 -18.97
C ASN A 469 -21.93 4.66 -17.46
N ILE A 470 -22.10 5.71 -16.66
CA ILE A 470 -22.27 5.62 -15.20
C ILE A 470 -23.51 4.80 -14.84
N GLU A 471 -24.66 5.08 -15.46
CA GLU A 471 -25.89 4.31 -15.25
C GLU A 471 -25.74 2.84 -15.67
N LYS A 472 -24.97 2.56 -16.72
CA LYS A 472 -24.64 1.19 -17.11
C LYS A 472 -23.80 0.49 -16.05
N ALA A 473 -22.79 1.17 -15.50
CA ALA A 473 -21.93 0.62 -14.46
C ALA A 473 -22.65 0.41 -13.12
N LYS A 474 -23.67 1.23 -12.80
CA LYS A 474 -24.57 0.96 -11.67
C LYS A 474 -25.39 -0.31 -11.85
N LYS A 475 -25.84 -0.59 -13.08
CA LYS A 475 -26.58 -1.80 -13.43
C LYS A 475 -25.68 -3.06 -13.47
N TYR A 476 -24.46 -2.89 -13.93
CA TYR A 476 -23.45 -3.94 -14.09
C TYR A 476 -22.22 -3.56 -13.28
N ALA A 477 -22.21 -3.94 -12.00
CA ALA A 477 -21.17 -3.55 -11.05
C ALA A 477 -19.77 -4.01 -11.47
N GLU A 478 -19.67 -5.02 -12.32
CA GLU A 478 -18.42 -5.50 -12.92
C GLU A 478 -17.73 -4.41 -13.75
N LEU A 479 -18.52 -3.52 -14.38
CA LEU A 479 -17.97 -2.43 -15.19
C LEU A 479 -17.29 -1.36 -14.34
N ILE A 480 -17.56 -1.30 -13.03
CA ILE A 480 -17.02 -0.22 -12.19
C ILE A 480 -15.50 -0.31 -12.12
N GLN A 481 -14.95 -1.50 -11.83
CA GLN A 481 -13.51 -1.70 -11.83
C GLN A 481 -12.96 -1.86 -13.26
N LEU A 482 -13.66 -2.56 -14.15
CA LEU A 482 -13.23 -2.75 -15.53
C LEU A 482 -13.08 -1.44 -16.30
N LEU A 483 -13.82 -0.39 -15.93
CA LEU A 483 -13.77 0.93 -16.57
C LEU A 483 -13.08 1.99 -15.70
N GLU A 484 -12.48 1.59 -14.57
CA GLU A 484 -11.80 2.48 -13.62
C GLU A 484 -12.67 3.63 -13.09
N LEU A 485 -13.94 3.35 -12.78
CA LEU A 485 -14.91 4.36 -12.36
C LEU A 485 -14.89 4.67 -10.85
N HIS A 486 -13.90 4.19 -10.10
CA HIS A 486 -13.83 4.31 -8.64
C HIS A 486 -13.92 5.76 -8.14
N HIS A 487 -13.35 6.74 -8.86
CA HIS A 487 -13.45 8.18 -8.51
C HIS A 487 -14.87 8.74 -8.64
N GLN A 488 -15.73 8.11 -9.43
CA GLN A 488 -17.16 8.49 -9.53
C GLN A 488 -18.01 7.80 -8.46
N PHE A 489 -17.44 6.82 -7.78
CA PHE A 489 -18.08 6.03 -6.74
C PHE A 489 -17.17 5.90 -5.51
N GLU A 490 -16.68 7.02 -4.96
CA GLU A 490 -15.76 7.04 -3.80
C GLU A 490 -16.30 6.23 -2.60
N TYR A 491 -17.62 6.05 -2.49
CA TYR A 491 -18.28 5.20 -1.49
C TYR A 491 -18.08 3.68 -1.69
N LEU A 492 -17.64 3.22 -2.88
CA LEU A 492 -17.46 1.80 -3.22
C LEU A 492 -16.13 1.22 -2.77
N VAL A 493 -15.11 2.07 -2.67
CA VAL A 493 -13.72 1.68 -2.46
C VAL A 493 -13.55 0.96 -1.10
N PRO A 494 -13.12 -0.33 -1.07
CA PRO A 494 -12.65 -0.96 0.17
C PRO A 494 -11.45 -0.20 0.71
N HIS A 495 -11.31 -0.10 2.05
CA HIS A 495 -10.28 0.73 2.71
C HIS A 495 -8.82 0.54 2.23
N GLY A 496 -8.50 -0.55 1.52
CA GLY A 496 -7.20 -0.74 0.87
C GLY A 496 -6.91 0.20 -0.31
N GLN A 497 -7.89 0.50 -1.16
CA GLN A 497 -7.72 1.35 -2.34
C GLN A 497 -7.75 2.86 -2.00
N ALA A 498 -8.26 3.26 -0.82
CA ALA A 498 -8.14 4.64 -0.33
C ALA A 498 -6.66 5.08 -0.18
N ARG A 499 -5.73 4.13 0.00
CA ARG A 499 -4.28 4.35 -0.03
C ARG A 499 -3.68 4.40 -1.45
N LYS A 500 -4.28 3.74 -2.44
CA LYS A 500 -3.80 3.70 -3.84
C LYS A 500 -4.30 4.91 -4.65
N ALA A 501 -5.55 5.34 -4.43
CA ALA A 501 -6.12 6.54 -5.06
C ALA A 501 -5.34 7.83 -4.70
N SER A 502 -4.72 7.91 -3.52
CA SER A 502 -3.92 9.06 -3.13
C SER A 502 -2.51 9.12 -3.77
N LYS A 503 -1.99 7.99 -4.27
CA LYS A 503 -0.70 7.93 -4.97
C LYS A 503 -0.83 8.10 -6.49
N ALA A 504 -1.84 7.49 -7.11
CA ALA A 504 -2.06 7.60 -8.56
C ALA A 504 -2.80 8.89 -8.96
N SER A 505 -3.55 9.50 -8.03
CA SER A 505 -4.12 10.85 -8.18
C SER A 505 -3.28 11.86 -7.37
N MET A 506 -1.97 11.93 -7.64
CA MET A 506 -1.29 13.20 -7.43
C MET A 506 -1.86 14.16 -8.47
N LYS A 507 -3.00 14.78 -8.15
CA LYS A 507 -3.36 16.06 -8.78
C LYS A 507 -2.08 16.90 -8.77
N PRO A 508 -1.63 17.45 -9.91
CA PRO A 508 -0.58 18.46 -9.86
C PRO A 508 -1.02 19.48 -8.78
N PRO A 509 -0.12 19.86 -7.85
CA PRO A 509 -0.49 20.77 -6.79
C PRO A 509 -1.20 21.95 -7.45
N PRO A 510 -2.42 22.31 -7.01
CA PRO A 510 -3.18 23.36 -7.67
C PRO A 510 -2.28 24.60 -7.71
N LYS A 511 -1.91 25.03 -8.92
CA LYS A 511 -1.19 26.29 -9.11
C LYS A 511 -2.20 27.37 -8.76
N HIS A 512 -2.10 27.86 -7.53
CA HIS A 512 -2.80 29.05 -7.11
C HIS A 512 -1.93 30.26 -7.47
N ASP A 513 -2.47 31.17 -8.27
CA ASP A 513 -1.92 32.52 -8.34
C ASP A 513 -2.12 33.17 -6.97
N SER A 514 -1.02 33.37 -6.27
CA SER A 514 -0.96 34.08 -4.99
C SER A 514 -0.48 35.50 -5.25
N GLY A 515 -1.41 36.45 -5.27
CA GLY A 515 -1.08 37.88 -5.18
C GLY A 515 -0.91 38.28 -3.71
N THR A 516 0.31 38.59 -3.29
CA THR A 516 0.55 39.16 -1.96
C THR A 516 0.37 40.67 -2.04
N GLN A 517 -0.73 41.19 -1.51
CA GLN A 517 -0.80 42.59 -1.13
C GLN A 517 -0.13 42.71 0.25
N THR A 518 0.90 43.54 0.37
CA THR A 518 1.55 43.81 1.65
C THR A 518 0.51 44.30 2.66
N ASP A 519 0.28 43.52 3.71
CA ASP A 519 -0.62 43.90 4.80
C ASP A 519 -0.09 45.18 5.46
N THR A 520 -0.83 46.27 5.38
CA THR A 520 -0.47 47.55 6.00
C THR A 520 -0.60 47.54 7.52
N HIS A 521 -1.26 46.52 8.09
CA HIS A 521 -1.50 46.38 9.53
C HIS A 521 -1.39 44.92 9.98
N ILE A 522 -0.19 44.52 10.43
CA ILE A 522 0.03 43.21 11.07
C ILE A 522 -0.68 43.23 12.44
N LEU A 523 -1.81 42.55 12.54
CA LEU A 523 -2.44 42.29 13.84
C LEU A 523 -1.63 41.22 14.58
N PRO A 524 -1.44 41.35 15.90
CA PRO A 524 -0.77 40.32 16.69
C PRO A 524 -1.57 39.01 16.61
N PRO A 525 -0.90 37.85 16.54
CA PRO A 525 -1.56 36.56 16.39
C PRO A 525 -2.49 36.31 17.59
N THR A 526 -3.74 35.92 17.31
CA THR A 526 -4.76 35.53 18.30
C THR A 526 -4.40 34.18 18.92
N ILE A 527 -3.32 34.13 19.68
CA ILE A 527 -2.94 32.94 20.45
C ILE A 527 -3.81 32.92 21.70
N VAL A 528 -4.84 32.09 21.65
CA VAL A 528 -5.66 31.78 22.83
C VAL A 528 -4.80 30.98 23.79
N ARG A 529 -4.13 31.66 24.74
CA ARG A 529 -3.26 31.03 25.74
C ARG A 529 -3.97 30.02 26.65
N SER A 530 -5.30 30.04 26.66
CA SER A 530 -6.15 29.09 27.39
C SER A 530 -6.53 27.85 26.59
N TYR A 531 -6.15 27.76 25.31
CA TYR A 531 -6.45 26.61 24.47
C TYR A 531 -5.52 25.45 24.82
N GLU A 532 -6.10 24.28 25.11
CA GLU A 532 -5.36 23.04 25.28
C GLU A 532 -5.99 21.94 24.44
N TRP A 533 -5.15 21.26 23.67
CA TRP A 533 -5.56 20.19 22.76
C TRP A 533 -5.65 18.82 23.45
N ASN A 534 -5.05 18.68 24.64
CA ASN A 534 -4.99 17.41 25.37
C ASN A 534 -6.28 17.17 26.16
N GLU A 535 -7.02 16.13 25.78
CA GLU A 535 -8.30 15.77 26.39
C GLU A 535 -8.19 15.43 27.89
N TRP A 536 -7.06 14.90 28.35
CA TRP A 536 -6.83 14.57 29.76
C TRP A 536 -6.53 15.79 30.62
N GLU A 537 -5.92 16.83 30.06
CA GLU A 537 -5.77 18.14 30.71
C GLU A 537 -7.13 18.81 30.88
N LEU A 538 -7.97 18.80 29.84
CA LEU A 538 -9.34 19.35 29.90
C LEU A 538 -10.19 18.64 30.98
N ARG A 539 -10.10 17.31 31.08
CA ARG A 539 -10.78 16.54 32.14
C ARG A 539 -10.26 16.89 33.53
N ARG A 540 -8.94 17.05 33.73
CA ARG A 540 -8.37 17.50 35.02
C ARG A 540 -8.84 18.90 35.40
N LYS A 541 -8.90 19.83 34.45
CA LYS A 541 -9.43 21.19 34.66
C LYS A 541 -10.91 21.19 35.01
N ALA A 542 -11.72 20.37 34.33
CA ALA A 542 -13.14 20.21 34.64
C ALA A 542 -13.37 19.65 36.06
N ILE A 543 -12.58 18.66 36.48
CA ILE A 543 -12.61 18.11 37.84
C ILE A 543 -12.21 19.19 38.86
N LYS A 544 -11.18 20.00 38.57
CA LYS A 544 -10.75 21.11 39.43
C LYS A 544 -11.86 22.16 39.61
N LEU A 545 -12.57 22.51 38.54
CA LEU A 545 -13.73 23.41 38.57
C LEU A 545 -14.92 22.81 39.34
N ALA A 546 -15.20 21.52 39.16
CA ALA A 546 -16.25 20.83 39.90
C ALA A 546 -15.93 20.76 41.41
N ASN A 547 -14.66 20.55 41.76
CA ASN A 547 -14.19 20.59 43.14
C ASN A 547 -14.29 22.00 43.74
N LEU A 548 -13.95 23.05 42.99
CA LEU A 548 -14.12 24.43 43.42
C LEU A 548 -15.60 24.76 43.73
N ARG A 549 -16.53 24.24 42.92
CA ARG A 549 -17.98 24.35 43.19
C ARG A 549 -18.44 23.76 44.52
N ARG A 550 -17.73 22.76 45.04
CA ARG A 550 -18.00 22.11 46.33
C ARG A 550 -17.26 22.75 47.50
N LYS A 551 -16.35 23.70 47.25
CA LYS A 551 -15.67 24.44 48.31
C LYS A 551 -16.48 25.69 48.65
N LEU A 552 -17.11 25.68 49.82
CA LEU A 552 -17.76 26.84 50.43
C LEU A 552 -16.70 27.89 50.78
N THR A 553 -16.60 28.97 50.01
CA THR A 553 -15.83 30.16 50.40
C THR A 553 -16.75 31.10 51.19
N HIS A 554 -16.41 31.38 52.45
CA HIS A 554 -17.21 32.19 53.37
C HIS A 554 -17.03 33.72 53.21
N ALA A 555 -16.34 34.17 52.16
CA ALA A 555 -16.27 35.57 51.77
C ALA A 555 -15.90 35.63 50.29
N MET A 556 -16.69 36.35 49.49
CA MET A 556 -16.33 36.63 48.11
C MET A 556 -16.75 38.07 47.77
N GLN A 557 -15.78 38.93 47.47
CA GLN A 557 -16.03 40.02 46.53
C GLN A 557 -16.12 39.38 45.14
N THR A 558 -17.20 39.69 44.42
CA THR A 558 -17.36 39.41 43.00
C THR A 558 -16.87 40.60 42.18
N ASP A 559 -16.63 40.45 40.87
CA ASP A 559 -16.27 41.56 39.97
C ASP A 559 -17.27 42.73 40.01
N LEU A 560 -18.53 42.47 40.38
CA LEU A 560 -19.57 43.50 40.57
C LEU A 560 -19.38 44.33 41.85
N SER A 561 -18.52 43.89 42.78
CA SER A 561 -18.28 44.55 44.06
C SER A 561 -16.96 45.33 44.13
N HIS A 562 -16.20 45.38 43.03
CA HIS A 562 -14.89 46.04 42.95
C HIS A 562 -14.97 47.58 42.82
N MET A 563 -16.17 48.18 42.83
CA MET A 563 -16.35 49.63 42.60
C MET A 563 -17.25 50.35 43.62
N ARG A 564 -17.37 49.86 44.86
CA ARG A 564 -17.91 50.69 45.95
C ARG A 564 -16.78 51.54 46.55
N ARG A 565 -16.71 52.78 46.09
CA ARG A 565 -15.82 53.83 46.56
C ARG A 565 -16.43 54.44 47.83
N GLU A 566 -15.82 54.24 49.00
CA GLU A 566 -15.95 55.20 50.10
C GLU A 566 -14.68 56.04 50.11
N ASN A 567 -14.83 57.30 49.67
CA ASN A 567 -13.81 58.32 49.79
C ASN A 567 -13.81 58.85 51.22
N PHE A 568 -12.73 58.64 51.97
CA PHE A 568 -12.22 59.65 52.88
C PHE A 568 -10.74 59.87 52.59
N THR A 569 -10.43 61.11 52.25
CA THR A 569 -9.13 61.62 51.80
C THR A 569 -8.16 61.79 52.98
N GLN A 570 -6.96 61.23 52.86
CA GLN A 570 -5.75 61.84 53.40
C GLN A 570 -4.63 61.77 52.37
N VAL A 571 -4.10 62.95 52.04
CA VAL A 571 -3.04 63.19 51.06
C VAL A 571 -1.69 62.79 51.65
N TYR A 572 -0.90 62.03 50.91
CA TYR A 572 0.55 61.98 51.09
C TYR A 572 1.24 62.14 49.73
N LEU A 573 2.17 63.10 49.70
CA LEU A 573 2.96 63.50 48.55
C LEU A 573 3.84 62.33 48.03
N PRO A 574 4.21 62.33 46.73
CA PRO A 574 5.06 61.31 46.15
C PRO A 574 6.41 61.26 46.88
N LYS A 575 6.79 60.09 47.39
CA LYS A 575 8.16 59.82 47.86
C LYS A 575 8.94 59.16 46.73
N ASP A 576 10.20 59.55 46.60
CA ASP A 576 11.15 58.98 45.65
C ASP A 576 11.23 57.45 45.76
N VAL A 577 10.97 56.76 44.65
CA VAL A 577 11.09 55.31 44.55
C VAL A 577 12.41 54.99 43.87
N GLY A 578 13.42 54.66 44.67
CA GLY A 578 14.64 54.00 44.20
C GLY A 578 14.36 52.52 43.91
N THR A 579 14.77 52.05 42.73
CA THR A 579 14.67 50.64 42.34
C THR A 579 15.76 49.83 43.04
N GLN A 580 15.38 48.87 43.87
CA GLN A 580 16.31 47.89 44.43
C GLN A 580 16.25 46.62 43.58
N THR A 581 17.34 46.29 42.89
CA THR A 581 17.52 44.99 42.23
C THR A 581 17.49 43.88 43.28
N LYS A 582 16.73 42.83 42.99
CA LYS A 582 16.63 41.62 43.81
C LYS A 582 18.02 40.99 43.95
N ARG A 583 18.54 40.88 45.19
CA ARG A 583 19.61 39.93 45.52
C ARG A 583 18.92 38.65 45.98
N ASP A 584 19.21 37.54 45.31
CA ASP A 584 18.88 36.23 45.86
C ASP A 584 19.93 35.92 46.92
N ASP A 585 19.48 35.87 48.17
CA ASP A 585 20.28 35.49 49.33
C ASP A 585 19.97 34.03 49.66
N SER A 586 20.99 33.17 49.71
CA SER A 586 20.82 31.75 50.05
C SER A 586 21.45 31.50 51.42
N SER A 587 20.67 31.05 52.39
CA SER A 587 21.21 30.52 53.64
C SER A 587 21.79 29.13 53.38
N ASN A 588 23.12 29.02 53.40
CA ASN A 588 23.76 27.71 53.49
C ASN A 588 23.41 27.09 54.84
N VAL A 589 22.87 25.87 54.82
CA VAL A 589 22.69 25.06 56.03
C VAL A 589 23.85 24.07 56.14
N PRO A 590 24.34 23.76 57.35
CA PRO A 590 25.40 22.77 57.51
C PRO A 590 24.98 21.43 56.89
N LYS A 591 25.84 20.84 56.05
CA LYS A 591 25.55 19.55 55.43
C LYS A 591 25.67 18.45 56.50
N PRO A 592 24.60 17.69 56.79
CA PRO A 592 24.68 16.66 57.81
C PRO A 592 25.66 15.57 57.39
N GLN A 593 26.67 15.29 58.20
CA GLN A 593 27.60 14.17 57.99
C GLN A 593 27.44 13.16 59.11
N ILE A 594 26.59 12.17 58.87
CA ILE A 594 26.32 11.11 59.83
C ILE A 594 27.21 9.91 59.48
N PHE A 595 28.07 9.52 60.40
CA PHE A 595 28.94 8.36 60.26
C PHE A 595 28.39 7.18 61.07
N LEU A 596 28.22 6.04 60.40
CA LEU A 596 27.77 4.80 61.01
C LEU A 596 28.96 3.91 61.29
N LYS A 597 29.32 3.78 62.58
CA LYS A 597 30.41 2.91 63.01
C LYS A 597 29.87 1.53 63.41
N GLY A 598 30.63 0.48 63.08
CA GLY A 598 30.33 -0.90 63.47
C GLY A 598 29.78 -1.80 62.35
N LEU A 599 29.55 -1.27 61.14
CA LEU A 599 29.01 -2.06 60.01
C LEU A 599 30.02 -3.03 59.36
N ARG A 600 31.32 -2.85 59.62
CA ARG A 600 32.36 -3.81 59.22
C ARG A 600 32.71 -4.62 60.46
N GLY A 601 32.01 -5.75 60.65
CA GLY A 601 32.08 -6.57 61.85
C GLY A 601 33.52 -6.82 62.32
N ALA A 602 33.81 -6.43 63.56
CA ALA A 602 35.01 -6.86 64.28
C ALA A 602 34.62 -7.99 65.25
N SER A 603 35.61 -8.79 65.67
CA SER A 603 35.54 -10.14 66.27
C SER A 603 34.71 -10.35 67.56
N SER A 604 33.71 -9.53 67.88
CA SER A 604 32.69 -9.83 68.88
C SER A 604 31.41 -10.37 68.25
N PRO A 605 30.69 -11.31 68.89
CA PRO A 605 29.61 -12.09 68.26
C PRO A 605 28.33 -11.29 67.96
N THR A 606 28.15 -10.07 68.45
CA THR A 606 27.00 -9.20 68.13
C THR A 606 27.43 -7.83 67.66
N THR A 607 26.94 -7.43 66.47
CA THR A 607 27.30 -6.16 65.83
C THR A 607 26.39 -5.05 66.35
N HIS A 608 26.94 -4.12 67.13
CA HIS A 608 26.21 -2.93 67.58
C HIS A 608 26.52 -1.74 66.66
N MET A 609 25.50 -1.28 65.94
CA MET A 609 25.60 -0.08 65.10
C MET A 609 25.45 1.17 65.97
N VAL A 610 26.43 2.06 65.90
CA VAL A 610 26.39 3.36 66.58
C VAL A 610 26.44 4.47 65.54
N THR A 611 25.39 5.30 65.54
CA THR A 611 25.28 6.53 64.75
C THR A 611 26.03 7.65 65.46
N VAL A 612 27.00 8.26 64.78
CA VAL A 612 27.71 9.43 65.28
C VAL A 612 27.50 10.57 64.30
N ASP A 613 26.95 11.68 64.78
CA ASP A 613 26.79 12.90 64.00
C ASP A 613 28.09 13.72 64.05
N LEU A 614 28.69 13.94 62.89
CA LEU A 614 29.94 14.68 62.72
C LEU A 614 29.70 16.00 61.96
N THR A 615 28.46 16.47 61.91
CA THR A 615 28.10 17.71 61.23
C THR A 615 28.82 18.91 61.86
N ARG A 616 29.65 19.58 61.07
CA ARG A 616 30.40 20.76 61.53
C ARG A 616 29.60 22.05 61.34
N PRO A 617 29.68 23.02 62.26
CA PRO A 617 29.14 24.36 62.06
C PRO A 617 29.83 25.06 60.88
N LEU A 618 29.12 25.96 60.19
CA LEU A 618 29.62 26.64 58.97
C LEU A 618 30.83 27.57 59.21
N ASP A 619 31.08 27.97 60.45
CA ASP A 619 32.16 28.91 60.80
C ASP A 619 33.54 28.23 60.96
N GLU A 620 33.62 26.90 60.81
CA GLU A 620 34.86 26.11 60.97
C GLU A 620 35.32 25.39 59.68
N THR A 621 34.81 25.80 58.51
CA THR A 621 35.22 25.26 57.19
C THR A 621 35.99 26.23 56.34
#